data_AF-A0A1E7X6D2-F1
#
_entry.id   AF-A0A1E7X6D2-F1
#
_cell.length_a   1.000
_cell.length_b   1.000
_cell.length_c   1.000
_cell.angle_alpha   90.00
_cell.angle_beta   90.00
_cell.angle_gamma   90.00
#
_symmetry.space_group_name_H-M   'P 1'
#
loop_
_entity.id
_entity.type
_entity.pdbx_description
1 polymer ?
#
loop_
_entity_poly.entity_id
_entity_poly.type
_entity_poly.pdbx_seq_one_letter_code
_entity_poly.pdbx_strand_id
1 'polypeptide(L)'
;MKTFHCDKCSQQVFFENTHCSNCDSMLGFQPGMRTINAYEPADNGLWRSLNKKDAGKLYKQCGNYVEHNVCNWMIPAEDEHELCESCQLTVVIPTLSSEKNHILWSRLETAKRRLLFSLSALNLTPNSKEDDPEAGLAFQFLEDGDTPDECVMTGHDDGLITLNIAEADPAERERTREQMHERYRTLLGHFRHESGHYYFDRLVVDTAWQDSFRALFGDERADYSEALQRHYKDGPVADWEQRFVSSYASSHPWEDWAETWAHYLHMIDTLETAHACGLSLKPAKADEPSLDGVTLPTTRVETFDDTISDWFALTYVLNSLNRSIGMPDSYPFKLSTPVLEKLTFVHKVVASYKKTGIRNLPKPARKPTPEPASNLDTKPAAPAAPPPPASAPAATPVQTG
;
A
#
# COMPACT_ATOMS: atom_id res chain seq x y z
N MET A 1 -11.72 -2.38 0.77
CA MET A 1 -11.94 -3.00 2.11
C MET A 1 -13.41 -3.33 2.30
N LYS A 2 -13.74 -4.62 2.41
CA LYS A 2 -15.11 -5.11 2.65
C LYS A 2 -15.65 -4.71 4.02
N THR A 3 -16.97 -4.72 4.16
CA THR A 3 -17.67 -4.66 5.45
C THR A 3 -17.77 -6.06 6.07
N PHE A 4 -17.66 -6.16 7.39
CA PHE A 4 -17.74 -7.42 8.14
C PHE A 4 -18.87 -7.35 9.16
N HIS A 5 -19.29 -8.51 9.67
CA HIS A 5 -20.34 -8.61 10.69
C HIS A 5 -19.89 -9.57 11.78
N CYS A 6 -20.14 -9.21 13.04
CA CYS A 6 -19.84 -10.08 14.18
C CYS A 6 -20.65 -11.38 14.10
N ASP A 7 -19.98 -12.54 14.17
CA ASP A 7 -20.64 -13.85 14.08
C ASP A 7 -21.67 -14.10 15.20
N LYS A 8 -21.55 -13.38 16.34
CA LYS A 8 -22.44 -13.54 17.50
C LYS A 8 -23.70 -12.68 17.42
N CYS A 9 -23.57 -11.40 17.09
CA CYS A 9 -24.67 -10.44 17.16
C CYS A 9 -25.02 -9.75 15.84
N SER A 10 -24.30 -10.08 14.76
CA SER A 10 -24.47 -9.49 13.42
C SER A 10 -24.25 -7.97 13.34
N GLN A 11 -23.73 -7.33 14.38
CA GLN A 11 -23.32 -5.93 14.33
C GLN A 11 -22.22 -5.76 13.26
N GLN A 12 -22.31 -4.72 12.45
CA GLN A 12 -21.26 -4.37 11.50
C GLN A 12 -19.97 -4.03 12.24
N VAL A 13 -18.86 -4.60 11.78
CA VAL A 13 -17.51 -4.39 12.31
C VAL A 13 -16.54 -4.09 11.15
N PHE A 14 -15.40 -3.49 11.49
CA PHE A 14 -14.37 -3.04 10.56
C PHE A 14 -13.11 -3.87 10.72
N PHE A 15 -12.24 -3.78 9.72
CA PHE A 15 -11.04 -4.61 9.59
C PHE A 15 -10.08 -4.51 10.78
N GLU A 16 -10.03 -3.37 11.44
CA GLU A 16 -9.14 -3.09 12.58
C GLU A 16 -9.77 -3.37 13.93
N ASN A 17 -11.07 -3.72 13.99
CA ASN A 17 -11.71 -3.98 15.28
C ASN A 17 -11.13 -5.25 15.93
N THR A 18 -10.85 -5.13 17.23
CA THR A 18 -10.40 -6.22 18.13
C THR A 18 -11.51 -6.71 19.06
N HIS A 19 -12.63 -5.97 19.13
CA HIS A 19 -13.82 -6.31 19.90
C HIS A 19 -15.07 -5.78 19.20
N CYS A 20 -16.20 -6.46 19.42
CA CYS A 20 -17.50 -5.99 18.95
C CYS A 20 -18.08 -4.97 19.94
N SER A 21 -18.32 -3.74 19.48
CA SER A 21 -18.88 -2.67 20.33
C SER A 21 -20.28 -2.93 20.89
N ASN A 22 -21.01 -3.93 20.36
CA ASN A 22 -22.37 -4.27 20.82
C ASN A 22 -22.40 -5.46 21.80
N CYS A 23 -21.60 -6.50 21.57
CA CYS A 23 -21.66 -7.75 22.36
C CYS A 23 -20.34 -8.14 23.03
N ASP A 24 -19.33 -7.27 22.92
CA ASP A 24 -18.00 -7.37 23.53
C ASP A 24 -17.21 -8.65 23.18
N SER A 25 -17.64 -9.37 22.13
CA SER A 25 -16.89 -10.54 21.67
C SER A 25 -15.56 -10.11 21.09
N MET A 26 -14.49 -10.84 21.44
CA MET A 26 -13.18 -10.65 20.84
C MET A 26 -13.28 -10.91 19.34
N LEU A 27 -12.67 -10.04 18.55
CA LEU A 27 -12.65 -10.11 17.10
C LEU A 27 -11.23 -10.30 16.61
N GLY A 28 -11.08 -11.12 15.57
CA GLY A 28 -9.80 -11.30 14.92
C GLY A 28 -9.95 -11.61 13.44
N PHE A 29 -9.02 -11.10 12.65
CA PHE A 29 -8.96 -11.38 11.22
C PHE A 29 -8.35 -12.76 10.98
N GLN A 30 -9.01 -13.54 10.12
CA GLN A 30 -8.53 -14.84 9.67
C GLN A 30 -8.09 -14.74 8.20
N PRO A 31 -6.78 -14.80 7.90
CA PRO A 31 -6.29 -14.61 6.54
C PRO A 31 -6.84 -15.63 5.55
N GLY A 32 -6.89 -16.90 5.91
CA GLY A 32 -7.37 -17.99 5.04
C GLY A 32 -8.82 -17.82 4.56
N MET A 33 -9.68 -17.18 5.37
CA MET A 33 -11.08 -16.89 5.00
C MET A 33 -11.28 -15.44 4.53
N ARG A 34 -10.32 -14.56 4.78
CA ARG A 34 -10.40 -13.10 4.60
C ARG A 34 -11.62 -12.49 5.30
N THR A 35 -11.87 -12.92 6.54
CA THR A 35 -12.99 -12.45 7.36
C THR A 35 -12.52 -12.02 8.75
N ILE A 36 -13.22 -11.04 9.33
CA ILE A 36 -13.20 -10.79 10.76
C ILE A 36 -14.20 -11.74 11.41
N ASN A 37 -13.73 -12.59 12.32
CA ASN A 37 -14.58 -13.51 13.04
C ASN A 37 -14.66 -13.11 14.52
N ALA A 38 -15.75 -13.50 15.19
CA ALA A 38 -15.85 -13.44 16.63
C ALA A 38 -15.32 -14.72 17.28
N TYR A 39 -14.72 -14.59 18.46
CA TYR A 39 -14.10 -15.70 19.18
C TYR A 39 -14.53 -15.74 20.64
N GLU A 40 -14.57 -16.95 21.19
CA GLU A 40 -14.74 -17.20 22.61
C GLU A 40 -13.50 -17.91 23.19
N PRO A 41 -13.14 -17.67 24.46
CA PRO A 41 -12.03 -18.38 25.10
C PRO A 41 -12.25 -19.90 25.10
N ALA A 42 -11.18 -20.63 24.84
CA ALA A 42 -11.09 -22.08 25.00
C ALA A 42 -9.98 -22.45 26.01
N ASP A 43 -9.73 -23.74 26.19
CA ASP A 43 -8.69 -24.21 27.10
C ASP A 43 -7.28 -23.83 26.61
N ASN A 44 -6.33 -23.76 27.55
CA ASN A 44 -4.90 -23.53 27.28
C ASN A 44 -4.58 -22.21 26.54
N GLY A 45 -5.38 -21.16 26.75
CA GLY A 45 -5.16 -19.85 26.12
C GLY A 45 -5.52 -19.80 24.63
N LEU A 46 -6.20 -20.83 24.12
CA LEU A 46 -6.71 -20.87 22.75
C LEU A 46 -8.07 -20.19 22.65
N TRP A 47 -8.48 -19.95 21.41
CA TRP A 47 -9.72 -19.28 21.05
C TRP A 47 -10.53 -20.14 20.09
N ARG A 48 -11.83 -20.27 20.34
CA ARG A 48 -12.76 -20.96 19.45
C ARG A 48 -13.46 -19.94 18.56
N SER A 49 -13.45 -20.16 17.24
CA SER A 49 -14.19 -19.30 16.32
C SER A 49 -15.69 -19.55 16.44
N LEU A 50 -16.47 -18.46 16.47
CA LEU A 50 -17.93 -18.49 16.40
C LEU A 50 -18.46 -18.55 14.96
N ASN A 51 -17.57 -18.44 13.96
CA ASN A 51 -17.93 -18.59 12.57
C ASN A 51 -18.32 -20.05 12.27
N LYS A 52 -19.53 -20.26 11.73
CA LYS A 52 -20.08 -21.59 11.47
C LYS A 52 -19.21 -22.44 10.52
N LYS A 53 -18.46 -21.81 9.62
CA LYS A 53 -17.55 -22.52 8.68
C LYS A 53 -16.33 -23.12 9.38
N ASP A 54 -16.03 -22.66 10.59
CA ASP A 54 -14.90 -23.10 11.42
C ASP A 54 -15.36 -23.81 12.69
N ALA A 55 -16.57 -24.39 12.67
CA ALA A 55 -17.11 -25.11 13.81
C ALA A 55 -16.10 -26.14 14.36
N GLY A 56 -15.72 -25.96 15.64
CA GLY A 56 -14.78 -26.84 16.33
C GLY A 56 -13.30 -26.50 16.15
N LYS A 57 -12.93 -25.60 15.24
CA LYS A 57 -11.53 -25.17 15.07
C LYS A 57 -11.09 -24.23 16.19
N LEU A 58 -9.81 -24.35 16.53
CA LEU A 58 -9.15 -23.53 17.53
C LEU A 58 -8.10 -22.65 16.87
N TYR A 59 -7.87 -21.50 17.48
CA TYR A 59 -6.98 -20.47 17.02
C TYR A 59 -6.17 -19.92 18.20
N LYS A 60 -5.04 -19.31 17.88
CA LYS A 60 -4.25 -18.48 18.79
C LYS A 60 -4.15 -17.06 18.21
N GLN A 61 -4.00 -16.07 19.09
CA GLN A 61 -3.71 -14.71 18.66
C GLN A 61 -2.26 -14.62 18.21
N CYS A 62 -1.97 -13.77 17.23
CA CYS A 62 -0.60 -13.39 16.88
C CYS A 62 0.16 -12.87 18.11
N GLY A 63 1.47 -13.19 18.25
CA GLY A 63 2.32 -12.67 19.33
C GLY A 63 2.23 -11.15 19.46
N ASN A 64 2.35 -10.41 18.35
CA ASN A 64 2.20 -8.94 18.33
C ASN A 64 0.78 -8.44 18.68
N TYR A 65 -0.24 -9.30 18.59
CA TYR A 65 -1.57 -8.98 19.10
C TYR A 65 -1.60 -9.12 20.63
N VAL A 66 -1.06 -10.21 21.17
CA VAL A 66 -1.03 -10.47 22.61
C VAL A 66 -0.13 -9.49 23.37
N GLU A 67 1.10 -9.30 22.90
CA GLU A 67 2.14 -8.57 23.63
C GLU A 67 2.02 -7.05 23.48
N HIS A 68 1.57 -6.60 22.31
CA HIS A 68 1.64 -5.19 21.91
C HIS A 68 0.31 -4.62 21.42
N ASN A 69 -0.71 -5.43 21.17
CA ASN A 69 -2.00 -4.95 20.65
C ASN A 69 -1.87 -4.08 19.37
N VAL A 70 -0.85 -4.37 18.54
CA VAL A 70 -0.62 -3.70 17.25
C VAL A 70 -1.09 -4.52 16.05
N CYS A 71 -1.55 -5.75 16.31
CA CYS A 71 -2.11 -6.69 15.35
C CYS A 71 -3.50 -7.14 15.82
N ASN A 72 -4.31 -7.67 14.90
CA ASN A 72 -5.58 -8.31 15.22
C ASN A 72 -5.79 -9.62 14.44
N TRP A 73 -4.73 -10.22 13.92
CA TRP A 73 -4.81 -11.44 13.10
C TRP A 73 -4.74 -12.68 13.99
N MET A 74 -5.48 -13.70 13.59
CA MET A 74 -5.60 -14.99 14.26
C MET A 74 -4.88 -16.06 13.44
N ILE A 75 -4.28 -17.01 14.14
CA ILE A 75 -3.48 -18.09 13.59
C ILE A 75 -4.16 -19.41 13.98
N PRO A 76 -4.26 -20.41 13.07
CA PRO A 76 -4.70 -21.76 13.46
C PRO A 76 -3.89 -22.29 14.65
N ALA A 77 -4.53 -23.00 15.58
CA ALA A 77 -3.85 -23.47 16.79
C ALA A 77 -2.71 -24.46 16.49
N GLU A 78 -2.82 -25.19 15.39
CA GLU A 78 -1.83 -26.15 14.90
C GLU A 78 -0.64 -25.52 14.16
N ASP A 79 -0.70 -24.23 13.85
CA ASP A 79 0.42 -23.53 13.21
C ASP A 79 1.59 -23.41 14.20
N GLU A 80 2.81 -23.67 13.74
CA GLU A 80 4.01 -23.62 14.57
C GLU A 80 4.46 -22.18 14.85
N HIS A 81 4.09 -21.22 13.98
CA HIS A 81 4.51 -19.83 14.12
C HIS A 81 3.76 -19.11 15.23
N GLU A 82 4.46 -18.28 16.01
CA GLU A 82 3.85 -17.40 17.01
C GLU A 82 3.31 -16.10 16.38
N LEU A 83 3.92 -15.67 15.28
CA LEU A 83 3.51 -14.49 14.52
C LEU A 83 2.61 -14.89 13.35
N CYS A 84 1.60 -14.07 13.05
CA CYS A 84 0.75 -14.27 11.87
C CYS A 84 1.50 -13.96 10.58
N GLU A 85 1.00 -14.43 9.43
CA GLU A 85 1.63 -14.24 8.11
C GLU A 85 1.96 -12.77 7.81
N SER A 86 1.18 -11.78 8.29
CA SER A 86 1.52 -10.36 8.14
C SER A 86 2.71 -9.95 9.00
N CYS A 87 2.75 -10.39 10.26
CA CYS A 87 3.80 -10.01 11.21
C CYS A 87 5.13 -10.73 10.92
N GLN A 88 5.09 -11.94 10.35
CA GLN A 88 6.27 -12.64 9.84
C GLN A 88 7.01 -11.85 8.74
N LEU A 89 6.31 -10.99 7.99
CA LEU A 89 6.95 -10.12 6.99
C LEU A 89 7.74 -8.97 7.61
N THR A 90 7.59 -8.65 8.91
CA THR A 90 8.37 -7.56 9.52
C THR A 90 9.59 -8.12 10.22
N VAL A 91 10.76 -7.82 9.65
CA VAL A 91 12.06 -8.31 10.15
C VAL A 91 12.73 -7.35 11.13
N VAL A 92 12.34 -6.06 11.10
CA VAL A 92 12.78 -5.04 12.07
C VAL A 92 11.60 -4.18 12.49
N ILE A 93 11.42 -4.05 13.80
CA ILE A 93 10.46 -3.13 14.44
C ILE A 93 11.22 -1.98 15.11
N PRO A 94 10.60 -0.81 15.32
CA PRO A 94 11.25 0.27 16.04
C PRO A 94 11.45 -0.08 17.52
N THR A 95 12.38 0.63 18.17
CA THR A 95 12.57 0.50 19.62
C THR A 95 11.30 0.93 20.35
N LEU A 96 10.79 0.06 21.22
CA LEU A 96 9.54 0.27 21.97
C LEU A 96 9.75 0.94 23.34
N SER A 97 10.89 1.61 23.55
CA SER A 97 11.17 2.37 24.78
C SER A 97 10.29 3.63 24.91
N SER A 98 9.70 4.09 23.80
CA SER A 98 8.80 5.23 23.72
C SER A 98 7.39 4.78 23.33
N GLU A 99 6.38 5.24 24.07
CA GLU A 99 4.96 5.03 23.74
C GLU A 99 4.62 5.59 22.35
N LYS A 100 5.32 6.66 21.91
CA LYS A 100 5.16 7.20 20.56
C LYS A 100 5.50 6.14 19.51
N ASN A 101 6.62 5.43 19.68
CA ASN A 101 7.07 4.42 18.71
C ASN A 101 6.10 3.26 18.63
N HIS A 102 5.49 2.88 19.75
CA HIS A 102 4.44 1.87 19.79
C HIS A 102 3.22 2.28 18.95
N ILE A 103 2.76 3.54 19.07
CA ILE A 103 1.66 4.09 18.25
C ILE A 103 2.02 4.14 16.76
N LEU A 104 3.24 4.60 16.44
CA LEU A 104 3.72 4.69 15.05
C LEU A 104 3.80 3.31 14.40
N TRP A 105 4.37 2.34 15.12
CA TRP A 105 4.42 0.94 14.68
C TRP A 105 3.02 0.36 14.43
N SER A 106 2.08 0.58 15.35
CA SER A 106 0.68 0.13 15.19
C SER A 106 0.03 0.66 13.91
N ARG A 107 0.30 1.93 13.55
CA ARG A 107 -0.20 2.56 12.32
C ARG A 107 0.45 1.96 11.06
N LEU A 108 1.76 1.70 11.08
CA LEU A 108 2.46 1.04 9.98
C LEU A 108 1.92 -0.37 9.77
N GLU A 109 1.81 -1.14 10.84
CA GLU A 109 1.25 -2.50 10.82
C GLU A 109 -0.19 -2.53 10.32
N THR A 110 -1.00 -1.54 10.70
CA THR A 110 -2.36 -1.38 10.16
C THR A 110 -2.35 -1.11 8.65
N ALA A 111 -1.49 -0.22 8.16
CA ALA A 111 -1.36 0.08 6.74
C ALA A 111 -0.86 -1.14 5.95
N LYS A 112 0.16 -1.84 6.46
CA LYS A 112 0.69 -3.08 5.87
C LYS A 112 -0.41 -4.15 5.77
N ARG A 113 -1.18 -4.39 6.84
CA ARG A 113 -2.29 -5.37 6.80
C ARG A 113 -3.36 -5.03 5.78
N ARG A 114 -3.67 -3.74 5.57
CA ARG A 114 -4.59 -3.31 4.51
C ARG A 114 -4.03 -3.65 3.13
N LEU A 115 -2.75 -3.36 2.87
CA LEU A 115 -2.07 -3.78 1.64
C LEU A 115 -2.18 -5.30 1.44
N LEU A 116 -1.82 -6.09 2.46
CA LEU A 116 -1.85 -7.54 2.38
C LEU A 116 -3.26 -8.11 2.16
N PHE A 117 -4.28 -7.48 2.73
CA PHE A 117 -5.67 -7.81 2.44
C PHE A 117 -6.00 -7.65 0.95
N SER A 118 -5.61 -6.51 0.36
CA SER A 118 -5.82 -6.20 -1.06
C SER A 118 -5.08 -7.19 -1.95
N LEU A 119 -3.81 -7.46 -1.63
CA LEU A 119 -2.98 -8.42 -2.34
C LEU A 119 -3.56 -9.85 -2.26
N SER A 120 -4.01 -10.27 -1.09
CA SER A 120 -4.69 -11.56 -0.90
C SER A 120 -5.95 -11.67 -1.76
N ALA A 121 -6.71 -10.57 -1.91
CA ALA A 121 -7.87 -10.54 -2.80
C ALA A 121 -7.55 -10.68 -4.29
N LEU A 122 -6.32 -10.39 -4.67
CA LEU A 122 -5.79 -10.54 -6.02
C LEU A 122 -5.02 -11.88 -6.20
N ASN A 123 -4.99 -12.75 -5.18
CA ASN A 123 -4.14 -13.95 -5.12
C ASN A 123 -2.64 -13.62 -5.24
N LEU A 124 -2.22 -12.51 -4.61
CA LEU A 124 -0.87 -11.96 -4.56
C LEU A 124 -0.33 -11.83 -3.12
N THR A 125 -0.69 -12.70 -2.16
CA THR A 125 -0.02 -12.76 -0.84
C THR A 125 1.45 -13.22 -0.90
N PRO A 126 2.46 -12.37 -0.65
CA PRO A 126 3.86 -12.77 -0.74
C PRO A 126 4.27 -13.79 0.34
N ASN A 127 5.28 -14.60 0.05
CA ASN A 127 5.99 -15.37 1.08
C ASN A 127 6.90 -14.45 1.89
N SER A 128 7.23 -14.83 3.12
CA SER A 128 8.26 -14.14 3.89
C SER A 128 9.65 -14.38 3.29
N LYS A 129 10.60 -13.46 3.53
CA LYS A 129 12.01 -13.72 3.24
C LYS A 129 12.64 -14.79 4.13
N GLU A 130 12.01 -15.14 5.25
CA GLU A 130 12.42 -16.28 6.07
C GLU A 130 12.15 -17.61 5.35
N ASP A 131 10.96 -17.74 4.74
CA ASP A 131 10.56 -18.92 3.97
C ASP A 131 11.17 -18.97 2.57
N ASP A 132 11.30 -17.81 1.93
CA ASP A 132 11.83 -17.66 0.58
C ASP A 132 12.85 -16.51 0.52
N PRO A 133 14.13 -16.76 0.88
CA PRO A 133 15.15 -15.72 0.92
C PRO A 133 15.40 -15.01 -0.42
N GLU A 134 15.20 -15.71 -1.53
CA GLU A 134 15.46 -15.19 -2.88
C GLU A 134 14.27 -14.37 -3.42
N ALA A 135 13.03 -14.76 -3.14
CA ALA A 135 11.85 -14.17 -3.78
C ALA A 135 10.77 -13.67 -2.83
N GLY A 136 10.99 -13.79 -1.52
CA GLY A 136 10.07 -13.32 -0.47
C GLY A 136 10.11 -11.81 -0.26
N LEU A 137 9.11 -11.33 0.47
CA LEU A 137 8.97 -9.95 0.89
C LEU A 137 9.31 -9.80 2.38
N ALA A 138 9.96 -8.70 2.73
CA ALA A 138 10.17 -8.29 4.11
C ALA A 138 9.96 -6.77 4.26
N PHE A 139 9.66 -6.35 5.47
CA PHE A 139 9.51 -4.97 5.88
C PHE A 139 10.45 -4.67 7.05
N GLN A 140 11.10 -3.52 7.00
CA GLN A 140 11.80 -2.95 8.14
C GLN A 140 11.26 -1.56 8.48
N PHE A 141 10.99 -1.34 9.77
CA PHE A 141 10.52 -0.07 10.30
C PHE A 141 11.63 0.53 11.15
N LEU A 142 12.27 1.57 10.62
CA LEU A 142 13.45 2.18 11.22
C LEU A 142 13.13 3.60 11.70
N GLU A 143 13.89 4.05 12.69
CA GLU A 143 13.84 5.42 13.21
C GLU A 143 15.12 6.14 12.78
N ASP A 144 15.01 7.44 12.48
CA ASP A 144 16.20 8.27 12.24
C ASP A 144 17.10 8.26 13.48
N GLY A 145 18.42 8.18 13.27
CA GLY A 145 19.38 8.42 14.33
C GLY A 145 19.55 9.90 14.67
N ASP A 146 20.51 10.18 15.56
CA ASP A 146 20.78 11.53 16.07
C ASP A 146 21.59 12.38 15.07
N THR A 147 22.21 11.74 14.07
CA THR A 147 23.05 12.42 13.07
C THR A 147 22.45 12.34 11.66
N PRO A 148 22.75 13.30 10.76
CA PRO A 148 22.22 13.28 9.39
C PRO A 148 22.57 12.02 8.58
N ASP A 149 23.70 11.38 8.88
CA ASP A 149 24.13 10.13 8.23
C ASP A 149 23.33 8.91 8.70
N GLU A 150 22.55 9.05 9.78
CA GLU A 150 21.64 8.04 10.33
C GLU A 150 20.17 8.30 9.91
N CYS A 151 19.95 9.20 8.94
CA CYS A 151 18.64 9.40 8.34
C CYS A 151 18.22 8.16 7.56
N VAL A 152 17.04 7.63 7.87
CA VAL A 152 16.49 6.43 7.24
C VAL A 152 16.02 6.76 5.84
N MET A 153 16.66 6.14 4.85
CA MET A 153 16.18 6.14 3.48
C MET A 153 15.04 5.12 3.34
N THR A 154 13.85 5.63 3.07
CA THR A 154 12.67 4.81 2.75
C THR A 154 12.73 4.37 1.30
N GLY A 155 12.32 3.13 1.01
CA GLY A 155 12.34 2.57 -0.33
C GLY A 155 12.36 1.04 -0.35
N HIS A 156 12.54 0.48 -1.54
CA HIS A 156 12.58 -0.95 -1.81
C HIS A 156 13.95 -1.39 -2.34
N ASP A 157 14.49 -2.47 -1.76
CA ASP A 157 15.69 -3.17 -2.27
C ASP A 157 15.50 -4.68 -2.23
N ASP A 158 15.43 -5.32 -3.41
CA ASP A 158 15.36 -6.78 -3.58
C ASP A 158 14.34 -7.49 -2.66
N GLY A 159 13.12 -6.95 -2.57
CA GLY A 159 12.06 -7.49 -1.70
C GLY A 159 12.18 -7.10 -0.23
N LEU A 160 13.09 -6.22 0.16
CA LEU A 160 13.08 -5.55 1.47
C LEU A 160 12.52 -4.13 1.31
N ILE A 161 11.36 -3.89 1.91
CA ILE A 161 10.74 -2.56 1.96
C ILE A 161 11.12 -1.90 3.29
N THR A 162 11.76 -0.75 3.22
CA THR A 162 12.21 0.04 4.36
C THR A 162 11.31 1.24 4.52
N LEU A 163 10.72 1.46 5.70
CA LEU A 163 10.01 2.70 6.01
C LEU A 163 10.56 3.36 7.27
N ASN A 164 10.71 4.69 7.20
CA ASN A 164 10.93 5.51 8.38
C ASN A 164 9.63 5.63 9.19
N ILE A 165 9.68 5.31 10.48
CA ILE A 165 8.51 5.37 11.37
C ILE A 165 7.94 6.78 11.51
N ALA A 166 8.73 7.82 11.27
CA ALA A 166 8.29 9.21 11.30
C ALA A 166 7.11 9.46 10.33
N GLU A 167 7.01 8.71 9.23
CA GLU A 167 5.90 8.85 8.29
C GLU A 167 4.54 8.45 8.89
N ALA A 168 4.56 7.62 9.94
CA ALA A 168 3.35 7.26 10.66
C ALA A 168 2.85 8.36 11.60
N ASP A 169 3.59 9.45 11.75
CA ASP A 169 3.17 10.68 12.39
C ASP A 169 2.39 11.55 11.38
N PRO A 170 1.08 11.82 11.60
CA PRO A 170 0.28 12.65 10.72
C PRO A 170 0.87 14.06 10.51
N ALA A 171 1.53 14.62 11.52
CA ALA A 171 2.11 15.96 11.42
C ALA A 171 3.32 15.97 10.48
N GLU A 172 4.22 15.00 10.64
CA GLU A 172 5.39 14.85 9.77
C GLU A 172 4.98 14.49 8.35
N ARG A 173 3.99 13.62 8.19
CA ARG A 173 3.45 13.25 6.88
C ARG A 173 2.81 14.43 6.14
N GLU A 174 2.06 15.28 6.85
CA GLU A 174 1.48 16.48 6.24
C GLU A 174 2.56 17.50 5.88
N ARG A 175 3.55 17.71 6.75
CA ARG A 175 4.71 18.57 6.45
C ARG A 175 5.45 18.08 5.20
N THR A 176 5.71 16.78 5.11
CA THR A 176 6.38 16.16 3.96
C THR A 176 5.56 16.33 2.70
N ARG A 177 4.24 16.10 2.77
CA ARG A 177 3.32 16.28 1.65
C ARG A 177 3.43 17.70 1.07
N GLU A 178 3.44 18.73 1.92
CA GLU A 178 3.59 20.12 1.48
C GLU A 178 4.98 20.42 0.90
N GLN A 179 6.04 19.97 1.57
CA GLN A 179 7.44 20.18 1.14
C GLN A 179 7.75 19.52 -0.20
N MET A 180 7.19 18.34 -0.44
CA MET A 180 7.36 17.57 -1.69
C MET A 180 6.33 17.95 -2.76
N HIS A 181 5.46 18.94 -2.49
CA HIS A 181 4.37 19.36 -3.37
C HIS A 181 3.46 18.19 -3.82
N GLU A 182 3.25 17.23 -2.93
CA GLU A 182 2.41 16.06 -3.17
C GLU A 182 0.93 16.42 -2.96
N ARG A 183 0.07 15.95 -3.87
CA ARG A 183 -1.38 16.14 -3.75
C ARG A 183 -2.02 15.18 -2.73
N TYR A 184 -1.35 14.06 -2.45
CA TYR A 184 -1.89 12.97 -1.65
C TYR A 184 -0.74 12.17 -1.03
N ARG A 185 -0.70 12.08 0.31
CA ARG A 185 0.29 11.25 1.02
C ARG A 185 -0.39 10.46 2.15
N THR A 186 -0.35 9.14 2.04
CA THR A 186 -0.84 8.23 3.09
C THR A 186 0.10 7.07 3.28
N LEU A 187 0.18 6.53 4.50
CA LEU A 187 0.96 5.32 4.78
C LEU A 187 0.61 4.19 3.82
N LEU A 188 -0.69 3.91 3.64
CA LEU A 188 -1.12 2.85 2.73
C LEU A 188 -0.73 3.13 1.28
N GLY A 189 -0.76 4.40 0.85
CA GLY A 189 -0.26 4.81 -0.46
C GLY A 189 1.22 4.44 -0.65
N HIS A 190 2.05 4.73 0.36
CA HIS A 190 3.46 4.41 0.31
C HIS A 190 3.74 2.90 0.32
N PHE A 191 3.08 2.15 1.20
CA PHE A 191 3.14 0.67 1.17
C PHE A 191 2.76 0.10 -0.19
N ARG A 192 1.74 0.67 -0.84
CA ARG A 192 1.34 0.26 -2.19
C ARG A 192 2.42 0.60 -3.22
N HIS A 193 3.01 1.79 -3.17
CA HIS A 193 4.11 2.20 -4.05
C HIS A 193 5.29 1.23 -3.94
N GLU A 194 5.81 1.02 -2.73
CA GLU A 194 6.95 0.13 -2.50
C GLU A 194 6.65 -1.33 -2.87
N SER A 195 5.42 -1.79 -2.63
CA SER A 195 5.00 -3.11 -3.11
C SER A 195 4.97 -3.20 -4.63
N GLY A 196 4.78 -2.08 -5.33
CA GLY A 196 4.82 -1.98 -6.77
C GLY A 196 6.21 -2.32 -7.31
N HIS A 197 7.28 -1.82 -6.69
CA HIS A 197 8.65 -2.21 -7.02
C HIS A 197 8.89 -3.70 -6.83
N TYR A 198 8.46 -4.26 -5.69
CA TYR A 198 8.53 -5.70 -5.47
C TYR A 198 7.79 -6.48 -6.58
N TYR A 199 6.56 -6.10 -6.90
CA TYR A 199 5.79 -6.79 -7.95
C TYR A 199 6.27 -6.54 -9.37
N PHE A 200 7.06 -5.48 -9.62
CA PHE A 200 7.73 -5.29 -10.90
C PHE A 200 8.68 -6.46 -11.19
N ASP A 201 9.54 -6.78 -10.22
CA ASP A 201 10.55 -7.84 -10.33
C ASP A 201 9.91 -9.23 -10.44
N ARG A 202 8.69 -9.40 -9.91
CA ARG A 202 7.96 -10.68 -9.91
C ARG A 202 7.05 -10.86 -11.13
N LEU A 203 6.46 -9.78 -11.64
CA LEU A 203 5.37 -9.86 -12.63
C LEU A 203 5.78 -9.40 -14.03
N VAL A 204 6.83 -8.57 -14.14
CA VAL A 204 7.21 -7.89 -15.38
C VAL A 204 8.57 -8.36 -15.89
N VAL A 205 9.62 -8.27 -15.06
CA VAL A 205 11.00 -8.60 -15.45
C VAL A 205 11.13 -10.04 -15.93
N ASP A 206 11.78 -10.26 -17.08
CA ASP A 206 12.00 -11.57 -17.70
C ASP A 206 10.71 -12.39 -17.93
N THR A 207 9.57 -11.69 -18.07
CA THR A 207 8.29 -12.30 -18.43
C THR A 207 7.83 -11.84 -19.81
N ALA A 208 6.74 -12.43 -20.31
CA ALA A 208 6.10 -11.99 -21.56
C ALA A 208 5.58 -10.53 -21.51
N TRP A 209 5.52 -9.91 -20.33
CA TRP A 209 5.02 -8.54 -20.16
C TRP A 209 6.09 -7.46 -20.37
N GLN A 210 7.38 -7.80 -20.34
CA GLN A 210 8.47 -6.83 -20.33
C GLN A 210 8.51 -5.90 -21.55
N ASP A 211 8.34 -6.45 -22.75
CA ASP A 211 8.35 -5.64 -23.98
C ASP A 211 7.13 -4.71 -24.06
N SER A 212 5.96 -5.20 -23.61
CA SER A 212 4.75 -4.39 -23.55
C SER A 212 4.84 -3.30 -22.48
N PHE A 213 5.50 -3.59 -21.36
CA PHE A 213 5.85 -2.59 -20.35
C PHE A 213 6.71 -1.49 -20.96
N ARG A 214 7.82 -1.84 -21.64
CA ARG A 214 8.72 -0.85 -22.24
C ARG A 214 8.05 0.02 -23.31
N ALA A 215 7.15 -0.56 -24.08
CA ALA A 215 6.37 0.18 -25.07
C ALA A 215 5.45 1.24 -24.43
N LEU A 216 4.97 1.01 -23.21
CA LEU A 216 3.95 1.83 -22.56
C LEU A 216 4.51 2.79 -21.49
N PHE A 217 5.48 2.33 -20.69
CA PHE A 217 6.07 3.07 -19.57
C PHE A 217 7.44 3.68 -19.95
N GLY A 218 8.13 3.12 -20.94
CA GLY A 218 9.49 3.47 -21.31
C GLY A 218 10.53 2.45 -20.84
N ASP A 219 11.80 2.72 -21.15
CA ASP A 219 12.91 1.80 -20.86
C ASP A 219 13.43 2.01 -19.43
N GLU A 220 13.15 1.04 -18.56
CA GLU A 220 13.56 1.04 -17.15
C GLU A 220 15.06 0.90 -16.94
N ARG A 221 15.84 0.61 -17.98
CA ARG A 221 17.30 0.48 -17.91
C ARG A 221 18.02 1.83 -17.92
N ALA A 222 17.28 2.93 -18.05
CA ALA A 222 17.84 4.27 -17.86
C ALA A 222 18.50 4.37 -16.47
N ASP A 223 19.54 5.20 -16.33
CA ASP A 223 20.20 5.36 -15.04
C ASP A 223 19.24 6.00 -14.04
N TYR A 224 18.86 5.22 -13.02
CA TYR A 224 17.88 5.61 -12.03
C TYR A 224 18.32 6.85 -11.23
N SER A 225 19.59 6.88 -10.80
CA SER A 225 20.12 7.97 -9.99
C SER A 225 20.20 9.28 -10.78
N GLU A 226 20.64 9.21 -12.03
CA GLU A 226 20.66 10.38 -12.92
C GLU A 226 19.24 10.88 -13.22
N ALA A 227 18.28 9.97 -13.44
CA ALA A 227 16.89 10.31 -13.70
C ALA A 227 16.24 11.05 -12.52
N LEU A 228 16.43 10.56 -11.29
CA LEU A 228 15.95 11.24 -10.08
C LEU A 228 16.64 12.59 -9.85
N GLN A 229 17.96 12.66 -10.02
CA GLN A 229 18.69 13.93 -9.90
C GLN A 229 18.15 14.98 -10.87
N ARG A 230 17.88 14.58 -12.12
CA ARG A 230 17.27 15.45 -13.12
C ARG A 230 15.88 15.90 -12.69
N HIS A 231 15.05 14.98 -12.20
CA HIS A 231 13.71 15.31 -11.72
C HIS A 231 13.73 16.34 -10.57
N TYR A 232 14.57 16.16 -9.57
CA TYR A 232 14.65 17.10 -8.44
C TYR A 232 15.27 18.45 -8.83
N LYS A 233 16.18 18.46 -9.80
CA LYS A 233 16.83 19.69 -10.27
C LYS A 233 15.96 20.51 -11.22
N ASP A 234 15.39 19.85 -12.22
CA ASP A 234 14.71 20.50 -13.35
C ASP A 234 13.17 20.46 -13.21
N GLY A 235 12.66 19.69 -12.24
CA GLY A 235 11.24 19.42 -12.05
C GLY A 235 10.70 18.29 -12.94
N PRO A 236 9.39 17.99 -12.85
CA PRO A 236 8.76 17.03 -13.75
C PRO A 236 8.77 17.52 -15.20
N VAL A 237 8.69 16.59 -16.15
CA VAL A 237 8.53 16.93 -17.58
C VAL A 237 7.27 17.77 -17.78
N ALA A 238 7.34 18.79 -18.65
CA ALA A 238 6.30 19.83 -18.74
C ALA A 238 4.88 19.30 -19.03
N ASP A 239 4.77 18.18 -19.74
CA ASP A 239 3.52 17.54 -20.12
C ASP A 239 3.12 16.38 -19.20
N TRP A 240 3.71 16.28 -17.99
CA TRP A 240 3.53 15.12 -17.11
C TRP A 240 2.05 14.85 -16.81
N GLU A 241 1.23 15.89 -16.59
CA GLU A 241 -0.21 15.76 -16.30
C GLU A 241 -1.02 15.09 -17.42
N GLN A 242 -0.45 14.99 -18.63
CA GLN A 242 -1.07 14.36 -19.78
C GLN A 242 -0.65 12.89 -19.93
N ARG A 243 0.41 12.45 -19.24
CA ARG A 243 1.04 11.13 -19.46
C ARG A 243 1.19 10.27 -18.20
N PHE A 244 1.25 10.89 -17.03
CA PHE A 244 1.60 10.23 -15.77
C PHE A 244 0.55 10.53 -14.69
N VAL A 245 0.38 9.60 -13.75
CA VAL A 245 -0.60 9.76 -12.65
C VAL A 245 -0.14 10.80 -11.62
N SER A 246 1.17 10.99 -11.48
CA SER A 246 1.82 11.96 -10.60
C SER A 246 3.03 12.60 -11.28
N SER A 247 3.54 13.70 -10.71
CA SER A 247 4.80 14.30 -11.17
C SER A 247 5.96 13.34 -10.96
N TYR A 248 6.00 12.62 -9.84
CA TYR A 248 7.05 11.69 -9.49
C TYR A 248 7.09 10.48 -10.43
N ALA A 249 5.94 9.97 -10.87
CA ALA A 249 5.85 8.94 -11.91
C ALA A 249 6.57 9.34 -13.21
N SER A 250 6.72 10.65 -13.50
CA SER A 250 7.46 11.10 -14.69
C SER A 250 8.99 11.06 -14.55
N SER A 251 9.50 10.74 -13.36
CA SER A 251 10.93 10.73 -13.07
C SER A 251 11.65 9.55 -13.74
N HIS A 252 11.04 8.35 -13.72
CA HIS A 252 11.64 7.14 -14.25
C HIS A 252 10.56 6.08 -14.57
N PRO A 253 10.69 5.24 -15.63
CA PRO A 253 9.69 4.22 -15.97
C PRO A 253 9.38 3.22 -14.84
N TRP A 254 10.37 2.92 -13.99
CA TRP A 254 10.18 2.08 -12.80
C TRP A 254 9.29 2.74 -11.74
N GLU A 255 9.39 4.07 -11.59
CA GLU A 255 8.54 4.87 -10.70
C GLU A 255 7.13 5.02 -11.25
N ASP A 256 7.01 5.18 -12.58
CA ASP A 256 5.72 5.21 -13.26
C ASP A 256 4.94 3.90 -13.06
N TRP A 257 5.63 2.76 -13.06
CA TRP A 257 5.04 1.47 -12.68
C TRP A 257 4.56 1.47 -11.23
N ALA A 258 5.42 1.82 -10.27
CA ALA A 258 5.10 1.79 -8.84
C ALA A 258 3.92 2.70 -8.49
N GLU A 259 3.90 3.92 -9.05
CA GLU A 259 2.80 4.88 -8.89
C GLU A 259 1.50 4.39 -9.56
N THR A 260 1.58 3.83 -10.77
CA THR A 260 0.41 3.27 -11.46
C THR A 260 -0.14 2.05 -10.72
N TRP A 261 0.73 1.17 -10.21
CA TRP A 261 0.39 0.03 -9.38
C TRP A 261 -0.31 0.45 -8.10
N ALA A 262 0.24 1.44 -7.40
CA ALA A 262 -0.34 1.95 -6.17
C ALA A 262 -1.73 2.53 -6.40
N HIS A 263 -1.88 3.23 -7.52
CA HIS A 263 -3.15 3.80 -7.95
C HIS A 263 -4.17 2.76 -8.40
N TYR A 264 -3.74 1.68 -9.04
CA TYR A 264 -4.58 0.52 -9.34
C TYR A 264 -5.13 -0.10 -8.05
N LEU A 265 -4.28 -0.39 -7.06
CA LEU A 265 -4.73 -0.93 -5.76
C LEU A 265 -5.66 0.05 -5.03
N HIS A 266 -5.38 1.35 -5.10
CA HIS A 266 -6.28 2.39 -4.59
C HIS A 266 -7.68 2.25 -5.20
N MET A 267 -7.77 2.20 -6.53
CA MET A 267 -9.02 2.09 -7.26
C MET A 267 -9.79 0.83 -6.86
N ILE A 268 -9.12 -0.34 -6.88
CA ILE A 268 -9.76 -1.62 -6.55
C ILE A 268 -10.29 -1.62 -5.11
N ASP A 269 -9.51 -1.17 -4.14
CA ASP A 269 -9.91 -1.25 -2.73
C ASP A 269 -11.07 -0.33 -2.38
N THR A 270 -11.08 0.87 -2.98
CA THR A 270 -12.12 1.87 -2.76
C THR A 270 -13.42 1.44 -3.44
N LEU A 271 -13.36 0.88 -4.65
CA LEU A 271 -14.51 0.27 -5.31
C LEU A 271 -15.05 -0.93 -4.53
N GLU A 272 -14.17 -1.76 -3.95
CA GLU A 272 -14.60 -2.86 -3.08
C GLU A 272 -15.35 -2.39 -1.84
N THR A 273 -14.89 -1.30 -1.23
CA THR A 273 -15.62 -0.69 -0.12
C THR A 273 -16.98 -0.17 -0.57
N ALA A 274 -17.06 0.54 -1.69
CA ALA A 274 -18.33 1.02 -2.24
C ALA A 274 -19.30 -0.13 -2.57
N HIS A 275 -18.80 -1.23 -3.15
CA HIS A 275 -19.57 -2.46 -3.38
C HIS A 275 -20.13 -3.03 -2.08
N ALA A 276 -19.28 -3.21 -1.07
CA ALA A 276 -19.66 -3.82 0.20
C ALA A 276 -20.67 -2.97 1.00
N CYS A 277 -20.67 -1.65 0.80
CA CYS A 277 -21.66 -0.73 1.35
C CYS A 277 -22.97 -0.69 0.55
N GLY A 278 -23.05 -1.36 -0.60
CA GLY A 278 -24.22 -1.30 -1.48
C GLY A 278 -24.43 0.09 -2.09
N LEU A 279 -23.36 0.84 -2.32
CA LEU A 279 -23.45 2.18 -2.89
C LEU A 279 -24.04 2.11 -4.31
N SER A 280 -25.03 2.96 -4.57
CA SER A 280 -25.58 3.19 -5.90
C SER A 280 -25.84 4.68 -6.10
N LEU A 281 -25.62 5.17 -7.32
CA LEU A 281 -25.83 6.56 -7.71
C LEU A 281 -26.90 6.62 -8.79
N LYS A 282 -28.02 7.26 -8.46
CA LYS A 282 -29.20 7.38 -9.32
C LYS A 282 -29.49 8.87 -9.58
N PRO A 283 -28.68 9.55 -10.41
CA PRO A 283 -28.87 10.95 -10.72
C PRO A 283 -30.20 11.19 -11.46
N ALA A 284 -30.70 12.43 -11.39
CA ALA A 284 -31.98 12.78 -12.00
C ALA A 284 -31.87 12.94 -13.52
N LYS A 285 -30.69 13.31 -14.04
CA LYS A 285 -30.44 13.47 -15.47
C LYS A 285 -29.64 12.29 -16.01
N ALA A 286 -29.91 11.94 -17.26
CA ALA A 286 -29.30 10.78 -17.91
C ALA A 286 -27.81 10.96 -18.27
N ASP A 287 -27.32 12.20 -18.33
CA ASP A 287 -25.94 12.56 -18.65
C ASP A 287 -25.05 12.74 -17.41
N GLU A 288 -25.62 12.63 -16.21
CA GLU A 288 -24.88 12.72 -14.95
C GLU A 288 -24.25 11.35 -14.59
N PRO A 289 -23.08 11.33 -13.90
CA PRO A 289 -22.45 10.07 -13.52
C PRO A 289 -23.36 9.19 -12.65
N SER A 290 -23.71 8.01 -13.16
CA SER A 290 -24.54 7.01 -12.49
C SER A 290 -23.74 5.76 -12.13
N LEU A 291 -24.20 5.01 -11.13
CA LEU A 291 -23.59 3.76 -10.69
C LEU A 291 -24.70 2.81 -10.20
N ASP A 292 -25.00 1.77 -10.97
CA ASP A 292 -26.04 0.78 -10.63
C ASP A 292 -25.43 -0.42 -9.88
N GLY A 293 -24.86 -0.11 -8.72
CA GLY A 293 -23.99 -1.02 -7.98
C GLY A 293 -22.59 -1.09 -8.56
N VAL A 294 -21.60 -1.37 -7.71
CA VAL A 294 -20.21 -1.52 -8.16
C VAL A 294 -19.99 -2.96 -8.65
N THR A 295 -19.45 -3.13 -9.85
CA THR A 295 -19.02 -4.46 -10.31
C THR A 295 -17.59 -4.70 -9.86
N LEU A 296 -17.38 -5.70 -8.98
CA LEU A 296 -16.03 -5.96 -8.48
C LEU A 296 -15.16 -6.61 -9.56
N PRO A 297 -14.00 -6.01 -9.91
CA PRO A 297 -13.08 -6.61 -10.86
C PRO A 297 -12.49 -7.95 -10.38
N THR A 298 -12.57 -8.20 -9.07
CA THR A 298 -12.11 -9.44 -8.48
C THR A 298 -13.09 -10.61 -8.62
N THR A 299 -14.33 -10.39 -9.03
CA THR A 299 -15.35 -11.46 -9.08
C THR A 299 -15.94 -11.66 -10.48
N ARG A 300 -16.04 -10.60 -11.28
CA ARG A 300 -16.49 -10.64 -12.68
C ARG A 300 -15.98 -9.41 -13.42
N VAL A 301 -15.04 -9.54 -14.35
CA VAL A 301 -15.10 -8.70 -15.56
C VAL A 301 -14.49 -9.40 -16.75
N GLU A 302 -15.16 -9.21 -17.88
CA GLU A 302 -14.66 -9.52 -19.21
C GLU A 302 -13.77 -8.36 -19.74
N THR A 303 -13.82 -7.14 -19.14
CA THR A 303 -13.02 -5.95 -19.53
C THR A 303 -12.74 -4.95 -18.37
N PHE A 304 -11.59 -4.26 -18.36
CA PHE A 304 -11.26 -3.26 -17.31
C PHE A 304 -12.07 -1.95 -17.41
N ASP A 305 -12.75 -1.71 -18.53
CA ASP A 305 -13.50 -0.48 -18.81
C ASP A 305 -14.64 -0.23 -17.81
N ASP A 306 -15.33 -1.28 -17.37
CA ASP A 306 -16.40 -1.16 -16.35
C ASP A 306 -15.83 -0.64 -15.02
N THR A 307 -14.63 -1.10 -14.65
CA THR A 307 -13.95 -0.63 -13.43
C THR A 307 -13.60 0.86 -13.53
N ILE A 308 -13.13 1.31 -14.70
CA ILE A 308 -12.84 2.72 -14.95
C ILE A 308 -14.12 3.56 -14.90
N SER A 309 -15.21 3.08 -15.50
CA SER A 309 -16.51 3.75 -15.47
C SER A 309 -17.03 3.91 -14.04
N ASP A 310 -17.06 2.82 -13.26
CA ASP A 310 -17.47 2.86 -11.85
C ASP A 310 -16.56 3.80 -11.04
N TRP A 311 -15.27 3.82 -11.33
CA TRP A 311 -14.30 4.70 -10.68
C TRP A 311 -14.60 6.18 -10.90
N PHE A 312 -14.92 6.58 -12.14
CA PHE A 312 -15.26 7.98 -12.42
C PHE A 312 -16.54 8.42 -11.72
N ALA A 313 -17.57 7.57 -11.67
CA ALA A 313 -18.81 7.88 -10.95
C ALA A 313 -18.56 8.00 -9.43
N LEU A 314 -17.78 7.08 -8.87
CA LEU A 314 -17.45 7.09 -7.44
C LEU A 314 -16.62 8.31 -7.03
N THR A 315 -15.55 8.61 -7.79
CA THR A 315 -14.66 9.75 -7.49
C THR A 315 -15.36 11.09 -7.64
N TYR A 316 -16.30 11.21 -8.58
CA TYR A 316 -17.17 12.40 -8.70
C TYR A 316 -17.92 12.67 -7.39
N VAL A 317 -18.61 11.66 -6.84
CA VAL A 317 -19.37 11.82 -5.59
C VAL A 317 -18.45 11.99 -4.39
N LEU A 318 -17.36 11.23 -4.32
CA LEU A 318 -16.38 11.34 -3.24
C LEU A 318 -15.82 12.77 -3.13
N ASN A 319 -15.37 13.35 -4.24
CA ASN A 319 -14.85 14.71 -4.25
C ASN A 319 -15.95 15.73 -3.96
N SER A 320 -17.16 15.54 -4.49
CA SER A 320 -18.30 16.42 -4.20
C SER A 320 -18.65 16.45 -2.71
N LEU A 321 -18.69 15.28 -2.06
CA LEU A 321 -18.94 15.17 -0.62
C LEU A 321 -17.83 15.85 0.20
N ASN A 322 -16.56 15.70 -0.17
CA ASN A 322 -15.46 16.38 0.51
C ASN A 322 -15.57 17.89 0.41
N ARG A 323 -15.83 18.42 -0.79
CA ARG A 323 -16.05 19.86 -0.99
C ARG A 323 -17.22 20.37 -0.14
N SER A 324 -18.30 19.60 -0.01
CA SER A 324 -19.46 19.96 0.83
C SER A 324 -19.14 20.06 2.33
N ILE A 325 -18.17 19.30 2.83
CA ILE A 325 -17.73 19.36 4.24
C ILE A 325 -16.51 20.27 4.45
N GLY A 326 -16.10 21.03 3.42
CA GLY A 326 -14.97 21.96 3.50
C GLY A 326 -13.59 21.31 3.40
N MET A 327 -13.52 20.07 2.92
CA MET A 327 -12.27 19.33 2.72
C MET A 327 -11.80 19.41 1.26
N PRO A 328 -10.48 19.36 0.99
CA PRO A 328 -9.97 19.16 -0.36
C PRO A 328 -10.48 17.87 -1.00
N ASP A 329 -10.35 17.77 -2.32
CA ASP A 329 -10.67 16.53 -3.05
C ASP A 329 -9.91 15.35 -2.44
N SER A 330 -10.64 14.33 -1.97
CA SER A 330 -10.01 13.08 -1.51
C SER A 330 -9.31 12.33 -2.64
N TYR A 331 -9.71 12.59 -3.89
CA TYR A 331 -9.09 12.06 -5.08
C TYR A 331 -8.66 13.20 -6.03
N PRO A 332 -7.46 13.77 -5.84
CA PRO A 332 -6.98 14.95 -6.58
C PRO A 332 -6.19 14.59 -7.87
N PHE A 333 -6.45 13.42 -8.45
CA PHE A 333 -5.71 12.90 -9.61
C PHE A 333 -6.50 13.11 -10.91
N LYS A 334 -5.76 13.30 -12.01
CA LYS A 334 -6.31 13.38 -13.37
C LYS A 334 -5.87 12.15 -14.15
N LEU A 335 -6.83 11.37 -14.64
CA LEU A 335 -6.55 10.18 -15.44
C LEU A 335 -6.65 10.53 -16.93
N SER A 336 -5.51 10.80 -17.55
CA SER A 336 -5.41 10.95 -19.00
C SER A 336 -5.51 9.58 -19.69
N THR A 337 -5.74 9.58 -21.01
CA THR A 337 -5.78 8.33 -21.80
C THR A 337 -4.54 7.45 -21.60
N PRO A 338 -3.29 7.98 -21.65
CA PRO A 338 -2.10 7.18 -21.36
C PRO A 338 -2.10 6.55 -19.95
N VAL A 339 -2.60 7.26 -18.94
CA VAL A 339 -2.70 6.71 -17.57
C VAL A 339 -3.73 5.58 -17.51
N LEU A 340 -4.86 5.71 -18.20
CA LEU A 340 -5.86 4.64 -18.29
C LEU A 340 -5.32 3.41 -19.02
N GLU A 341 -4.53 3.59 -20.06
CA GLU A 341 -3.84 2.49 -20.76
C GLU A 341 -2.86 1.76 -19.83
N LYS A 342 -2.07 2.49 -19.02
CA LYS A 342 -1.17 1.93 -18.00
C LYS A 342 -1.93 1.18 -16.91
N LEU A 343 -3.03 1.72 -16.41
CA LEU A 343 -3.89 1.03 -15.43
C LEU A 343 -4.49 -0.27 -16.02
N THR A 344 -4.88 -0.21 -17.30
CA THR A 344 -5.38 -1.39 -18.04
C THR A 344 -4.29 -2.45 -18.20
N PHE A 345 -3.04 -2.03 -18.44
CA PHE A 345 -1.89 -2.92 -18.48
C PHE A 345 -1.67 -3.60 -17.13
N VAL A 346 -1.61 -2.84 -16.02
CA VAL A 346 -1.49 -3.40 -14.66
C VAL A 346 -2.61 -4.43 -14.39
N HIS A 347 -3.86 -4.11 -14.75
CA HIS A 347 -4.97 -5.02 -14.60
C HIS A 347 -4.77 -6.34 -15.37
N LYS A 348 -4.33 -6.28 -16.64
CA LYS A 348 -4.05 -7.46 -17.46
C LYS A 348 -2.93 -8.33 -16.87
N VAL A 349 -1.85 -7.71 -16.40
CA VAL A 349 -0.75 -8.41 -15.71
C VAL A 349 -1.32 -9.15 -14.49
N VAL A 350 -1.99 -8.45 -13.57
CA VAL A 350 -2.57 -9.04 -12.36
C VAL A 350 -3.58 -10.16 -12.69
N ALA A 351 -4.46 -9.95 -13.66
CA ALA A 351 -5.46 -10.93 -14.06
C ALA A 351 -4.84 -12.22 -14.63
N SER A 352 -3.68 -12.13 -15.29
CA SER A 352 -2.97 -13.30 -15.83
C SER A 352 -2.46 -14.25 -14.73
N TYR A 353 -1.99 -13.69 -13.61
CA TYR A 353 -1.46 -14.47 -12.48
C TYR A 353 -2.52 -14.89 -11.48
N LYS A 354 -3.69 -14.24 -11.46
CA LYS A 354 -4.78 -14.57 -10.55
C LYS A 354 -5.26 -16.03 -10.67
N LYS A 355 -5.15 -16.64 -11.87
CA LYS A 355 -5.53 -18.05 -12.11
C LYS A 355 -4.47 -19.04 -11.65
N THR A 356 -3.19 -18.67 -11.65
CA THR A 356 -2.07 -19.55 -11.32
C THR A 356 -1.62 -19.42 -9.87
N GLY A 357 -1.91 -18.28 -9.22
CA GLY A 357 -1.44 -17.95 -7.87
C GLY A 357 0.08 -17.76 -7.79
N ILE A 358 0.55 -17.32 -6.61
CA ILE A 358 1.96 -17.00 -6.35
C ILE A 358 2.91 -18.18 -6.40
N ARG A 359 2.39 -19.41 -6.21
CA ARG A 359 3.18 -20.64 -6.27
C ARG A 359 3.89 -20.83 -7.62
N ASN A 360 3.52 -20.05 -8.64
CA ASN A 360 4.16 -20.01 -9.95
C ASN A 360 4.68 -18.62 -10.35
N LEU A 361 4.87 -17.67 -9.42
CA LEU A 361 5.51 -16.41 -9.78
C LEU A 361 6.98 -16.65 -10.13
N PRO A 362 7.43 -16.26 -11.35
CA PRO A 362 8.81 -16.46 -11.80
C PRO A 362 9.78 -15.87 -10.78
N LYS A 363 10.81 -16.61 -10.33
CA LYS A 363 11.87 -16.06 -9.44
C LYS A 363 12.42 -14.75 -10.02
N PRO A 364 12.80 -13.77 -9.18
CA PRO A 364 13.40 -12.55 -9.71
C PRO A 364 14.64 -12.92 -10.52
N ALA A 365 14.85 -12.24 -11.64
CA ALA A 365 16.07 -12.37 -12.42
C ALA A 365 17.25 -12.03 -11.51
N ARG A 366 18.23 -12.93 -11.37
CA ARG A 366 19.46 -12.63 -10.61
C ARG A 366 20.07 -11.36 -11.20
N LYS A 367 20.11 -10.27 -10.44
CA LYS A 367 21.03 -9.17 -10.74
C LYS A 367 22.44 -9.78 -10.74
N PRO A 368 23.27 -9.56 -11.78
CA PRO A 368 24.65 -10.01 -11.74
C PRO A 368 25.29 -9.43 -10.49
N THR A 369 25.78 -10.31 -9.62
CA THR A 369 26.57 -9.92 -8.46
C THR A 369 27.74 -9.09 -8.99
N PRO A 370 27.95 -7.84 -8.53
CA PRO A 370 29.21 -7.19 -8.82
C PRO A 370 30.31 -8.10 -8.27
N GLU A 371 31.24 -8.52 -9.12
CA GLU A 371 32.48 -9.13 -8.65
C GLU A 371 33.07 -8.22 -7.56
N PRO A 372 33.61 -8.77 -6.46
CA PRO A 372 34.21 -7.96 -5.42
C PRO A 372 35.33 -7.14 -6.04
N ALA A 373 35.08 -5.84 -6.23
CA ALA A 373 36.09 -4.90 -6.67
C ALA A 373 37.18 -4.91 -5.60
N SER A 374 38.35 -5.42 -5.97
CA SER A 374 39.56 -5.39 -5.17
C SER A 374 39.83 -3.95 -4.74
N ASN A 375 39.89 -3.72 -3.41
CA ASN A 375 40.50 -2.60 -2.70
C ASN A 375 40.88 -1.39 -3.57
N LEU A 376 39.94 -0.45 -3.71
CA LEU A 376 40.23 0.97 -3.90
C LEU A 376 39.23 1.77 -3.05
N ASP A 377 39.74 2.30 -1.95
CA ASP A 377 39.09 3.32 -1.11
C ASP A 377 38.75 4.55 -1.96
N THR A 378 37.53 4.59 -2.50
CA THR A 378 36.77 5.81 -2.81
C THR A 378 35.34 5.40 -3.17
N LYS A 379 34.43 5.44 -2.19
CA LYS A 379 32.98 5.50 -2.44
C LYS A 379 32.69 6.84 -3.15
N PRO A 380 32.00 6.87 -4.31
CA PRO A 380 31.36 8.10 -4.75
C PRO A 380 30.17 8.36 -3.83
N ALA A 381 30.11 9.57 -3.25
CA ALA A 381 28.94 10.02 -2.52
C ALA A 381 27.75 10.16 -3.49
N ALA A 382 26.67 9.42 -3.25
CA ALA A 382 25.37 9.72 -3.82
C ALA A 382 24.88 11.08 -3.27
N PRO A 383 24.15 11.89 -4.06
CA PRO A 383 23.87 13.27 -3.69
C PRO A 383 23.01 13.33 -2.42
N ALA A 384 23.43 14.18 -1.49
CA ALA A 384 22.62 14.57 -0.35
C ALA A 384 21.27 15.12 -0.81
N ALA A 385 20.22 14.86 -0.01
CA ALA A 385 18.94 15.52 -0.15
C ALA A 385 19.14 17.05 -0.28
N PRO A 386 18.35 17.74 -1.13
CA PRO A 386 18.47 19.18 -1.27
C PRO A 386 18.27 19.84 0.11
N PRO A 387 19.07 20.89 0.45
CA PRO A 387 18.92 21.57 1.72
C PRO A 387 17.52 22.21 1.80
N PRO A 388 16.94 22.34 3.00
CA PRO A 388 15.66 23.01 3.17
C PRO A 388 15.73 24.43 2.60
N PRO A 389 14.65 24.95 1.98
CA PRO A 389 14.65 26.29 1.42
C PRO A 389 14.95 27.31 2.52
N ALA A 390 15.84 28.25 2.22
CA ALA A 390 16.22 29.32 3.13
C ALA A 390 14.98 30.10 3.59
N SER A 391 14.83 30.24 4.90
CA SER A 391 13.79 31.03 5.55
C SER A 391 13.72 32.44 4.94
N ALA A 392 12.53 32.81 4.45
CA ALA A 392 12.25 34.14 3.91
C ALA A 392 12.56 35.24 4.95
N PRO A 393 13.09 36.41 4.53
CA PRO A 393 13.39 37.49 5.45
C PRO A 393 12.10 38.04 6.07
N ALA A 394 12.14 38.28 7.38
CA ALA A 394 11.04 38.83 8.15
C ALA A 394 10.54 40.15 7.53
N ALA A 395 9.23 40.23 7.28
CA ALA A 395 8.58 41.44 6.82
C ALA A 395 8.72 42.55 7.88
N THR A 396 9.30 43.68 7.47
CA THR A 396 9.38 44.91 8.26
C THR A 396 7.97 45.46 8.50
N PRO A 397 7.65 45.96 9.70
CA PRO A 397 6.32 46.51 9.96
C PRO A 397 6.16 47.86 9.24
N VAL A 398 5.09 47.98 8.46
CA VAL A 398 4.61 49.25 7.91
C VAL A 398 4.11 50.12 9.06
N GLN A 399 4.80 51.23 9.33
CA GLN A 399 4.30 52.29 10.20
C GLN A 399 3.23 53.08 9.43
N THR A 400 2.01 53.08 9.98
CA THR A 400 0.93 54.00 9.60
C THR A 400 1.27 55.41 10.09
N GLY A 401 1.36 56.36 9.17
CA GLY A 401 1.31 57.80 9.41
C GLY A 401 0.11 58.40 8.72
#